data_AF-A0A349B686-F1
#
_entry.id   AF-A0A349B686-F1
#
_cell.length_a   1.000
_cell.length_b   1.000
_cell.length_c   1.000
_cell.angle_alpha   90.00
_cell.angle_beta   90.00
_cell.angle_gamma   90.00
#
_symmetry.space_group_name_H-M   'P 1'
#
loop_
_entity.id
_entity.type
_entity.pdbx_description
1 polymer ?
#
loop_
_entity_poly.entity_id
_entity_poly.type
_entity_poly.pdbx_seq_one_letter_code
_entity_poly.pdbx_strand_id
1 'polypeptide(L)'
;MSPRRRGSPRRRCRTSNMDAARQSRRSSRSCVPWTRSPGSRRWPPKSPCRPSPCSRHLDGARNANGQDAPMADPFVQLPAVEVRYHDRSVGAVAIDPSRGVPVFEYFPDWIDAGEELSPITLPRSPGPRLFPELANTSFRGAPGLVADSLPGTFADLLTNAWLARHGIQPGQVSVVDRLGYVGARGVGALTFHPSVRDDLASTASVVDLSEAVDTARSAIGGTLRADEAGSTLEHLLDTSGSAGGARAKAAVAMGPEGEVRSGQHDAPDGFTHWLLKFDVSPGQQPEKTTGYGQLEYAYHLMAVDAGLEMTECRLLEVGGLVHFLTRRFDRPSPTAKLHVQSLAALAHLPPEHPGAHSYEQFLQTCGRLGLGVEDRCRAFRQVVFNIAAAVRDDHTKNFAFVYEDDRWRLAPAFDLSFAFLDGGGWLTHHQLTIAGSVHGADRPTLVDLAERAKVPDADAVIDDVTAAVGRWYEHAAVAGVLPDHAGVVAGELGRTALAP
;
A
#
# COMPACT_ATOMS: atom_id res chain seq x y z
N MET A 1 -23.87 -33.06 -42.55
CA MET A 1 -24.91 -34.11 -42.35
C MET A 1 -24.33 -35.21 -41.47
N SER A 2 -25.14 -35.81 -40.60
CA SER A 2 -24.80 -36.89 -39.67
C SER A 2 -25.65 -38.13 -40.06
N PRO A 3 -25.51 -39.33 -39.46
CA PRO A 3 -24.33 -40.13 -39.08
C PRO A 3 -24.49 -41.62 -39.54
N ARG A 4 -23.81 -42.56 -38.84
CA ARG A 4 -24.11 -44.02 -38.62
C ARG A 4 -23.18 -44.99 -39.36
N ARG A 5 -22.84 -46.19 -38.88
CA ARG A 5 -22.82 -46.96 -37.59
C ARG A 5 -22.61 -48.43 -38.03
N ARG A 6 -21.92 -49.24 -37.21
CA ARG A 6 -22.01 -50.73 -37.01
C ARG A 6 -20.58 -51.29 -36.83
N GLY A 7 -20.27 -52.26 -35.97
CA GLY A 7 -21.09 -52.92 -34.95
C GLY A 7 -20.77 -54.40 -34.75
N SER A 8 -20.33 -54.74 -33.52
CA SER A 8 -20.50 -56.03 -32.79
C SER A 8 -19.37 -57.08 -32.89
N PRO A 9 -19.35 -58.15 -32.04
CA PRO A 9 -20.21 -58.44 -30.87
C PRO A 9 -19.48 -58.86 -29.57
N ARG A 10 -20.25 -59.02 -28.48
CA ARG A 10 -19.84 -59.43 -27.12
C ARG A 10 -19.92 -60.95 -26.88
N ARG A 11 -19.17 -61.45 -25.88
CA ARG A 11 -19.61 -62.49 -24.90
C ARG A 11 -19.11 -62.05 -23.51
N ARG A 12 -19.99 -61.76 -22.53
CA ARG A 12 -20.72 -62.65 -21.56
C ARG A 12 -19.78 -63.27 -20.51
N CYS A 13 -20.08 -63.33 -19.20
CA CYS A 13 -21.11 -62.66 -18.36
C CYS A 13 -20.90 -62.99 -16.85
N ARG A 14 -21.58 -62.25 -15.93
CA ARG A 14 -21.75 -62.46 -14.46
C ARG A 14 -20.57 -62.00 -13.56
N THR A 15 -20.70 -61.09 -12.56
CA THR A 15 -21.54 -61.02 -11.32
C THR A 15 -21.23 -62.15 -10.34
N SER A 16 -20.95 -61.95 -9.04
CA SER A 16 -21.48 -60.94 -8.08
C SER A 16 -20.58 -60.65 -6.85
N ASN A 17 -21.08 -59.79 -5.96
CA ASN A 17 -20.51 -59.20 -4.73
C ASN A 17 -19.98 -60.12 -3.60
N MET A 18 -19.24 -59.45 -2.69
CA MET A 18 -19.11 -59.61 -1.22
C MET A 18 -17.92 -60.39 -0.61
N ASP A 19 -17.28 -59.67 0.33
CA ASP A 19 -16.58 -60.06 1.57
C ASP A 19 -15.48 -61.15 1.58
N ALA A 20 -14.24 -60.72 1.89
CA ALA A 20 -13.52 -61.14 3.10
C ALA A 20 -12.17 -60.40 3.26
N ALA A 21 -11.73 -60.20 4.51
CA ALA A 21 -10.54 -59.43 4.87
C ALA A 21 -9.27 -60.28 5.13
N ARG A 22 -8.09 -59.68 4.89
CA ARG A 22 -6.78 -59.96 5.54
C ARG A 22 -5.94 -58.68 5.41
N GLN A 23 -5.67 -57.87 6.43
CA GLN A 23 -4.99 -58.10 7.71
C GLN A 23 -3.56 -58.67 7.61
N SER A 24 -2.58 -57.78 7.81
CA SER A 24 -1.27 -58.09 8.40
C SER A 24 -0.91 -57.06 9.51
N ARG A 25 -1.50 -57.29 10.69
CA ARG A 25 -0.91 -57.08 12.04
C ARG A 25 -0.20 -55.74 12.33
N ARG A 26 -0.91 -54.87 13.04
CA ARG A 26 -0.33 -54.16 14.21
C ARG A 26 -0.11 -55.17 15.35
N SER A 27 0.91 -54.97 16.18
CA SER A 27 0.97 -55.50 17.55
C SER A 27 0.98 -54.33 18.55
N SER A 28 -0.14 -54.14 19.24
CA SER A 28 -0.29 -53.23 20.38
C SER A 28 -0.23 -54.00 21.70
N ARG A 29 0.25 -53.34 22.77
CA ARG A 29 -0.07 -53.51 24.22
C ARG A 29 1.00 -52.75 25.05
N SER A 30 0.72 -52.14 26.21
CA SER A 30 -0.55 -51.78 26.89
C SER A 30 -0.26 -50.92 28.15
N CYS A 31 -1.32 -50.36 28.77
CA CYS A 31 -1.28 -49.45 29.93
C CYS A 31 -2.08 -49.99 31.14
N VAL A 32 -2.00 -49.51 32.40
CA VAL A 32 -1.24 -48.36 32.95
C VAL A 32 -0.39 -48.65 34.24
N PRO A 33 -0.96 -48.90 35.45
CA PRO A 33 -0.53 -48.08 36.61
C PRO A 33 0.09 -48.85 37.81
N TRP A 34 0.04 -48.23 39.01
CA TRP A 34 0.55 -48.59 40.36
C TRP A 34 1.95 -47.99 40.70
N THR A 35 2.23 -47.31 41.82
CA THR A 35 1.39 -46.73 42.93
C THR A 35 2.17 -45.61 43.69
N ARG A 36 1.56 -45.00 44.72
CA ARG A 36 2.03 -43.81 45.49
C ARG A 36 3.34 -43.96 46.31
N SER A 37 3.91 -42.78 46.62
CA SER A 37 4.97 -42.38 47.59
C SER A 37 4.75 -42.89 49.04
N PRO A 38 5.67 -42.76 50.05
CA PRO A 38 6.65 -41.66 50.27
C PRO A 38 8.05 -42.03 50.84
N GLY A 39 8.95 -41.04 50.98
CA GLY A 39 10.23 -41.23 51.69
C GLY A 39 11.17 -40.02 51.71
N SER A 40 11.16 -39.23 52.78
CA SER A 40 12.05 -38.07 52.98
C SER A 40 13.49 -38.46 53.36
N ARG A 41 14.51 -37.84 52.76
CA ARG A 41 15.83 -37.65 53.40
C ARG A 41 16.39 -36.25 53.12
N ARG A 42 16.89 -35.62 54.20
CA ARG A 42 17.45 -34.26 54.23
C ARG A 42 18.94 -34.29 53.81
N TRP A 43 19.42 -33.18 53.27
CA TRP A 43 20.86 -32.86 53.22
C TRP A 43 21.17 -31.70 54.20
N PRO A 44 22.30 -31.73 54.93
CA PRO A 44 22.70 -30.69 55.89
C PRO A 44 23.44 -29.50 55.23
N PRO A 45 23.68 -28.37 55.95
CA PRO A 45 23.91 -27.07 55.31
C PRO A 45 25.36 -26.56 55.21
N LYS A 46 25.59 -25.73 54.17
CA LYS A 46 26.48 -24.55 54.02
C LYS A 46 27.94 -24.59 54.52
N SER A 47 28.84 -24.21 53.60
CA SER A 47 29.91 -23.20 53.83
C SER A 47 30.23 -22.49 52.48
N PRO A 48 30.77 -21.25 52.48
CA PRO A 48 30.40 -20.26 51.45
C PRO A 48 31.41 -20.06 50.30
N CYS A 49 30.89 -19.86 49.09
CA CYS A 49 31.66 -19.31 47.97
C CYS A 49 31.74 -17.77 48.06
N ARG A 50 32.90 -17.20 47.72
CA ARG A 50 33.14 -15.75 47.68
C ARG A 50 32.42 -15.09 46.49
N PRO A 51 31.87 -13.87 46.63
CA PRO A 51 31.33 -13.12 45.51
C PRO A 51 32.45 -12.42 44.72
N SER A 52 32.39 -12.52 43.39
CA SER A 52 33.23 -11.73 42.47
C SER A 52 32.60 -10.35 42.25
N PRO A 53 33.38 -9.24 42.26
CA PRO A 53 32.82 -7.91 42.08
C PRO A 53 32.60 -7.60 40.60
N CYS A 54 31.34 -7.60 40.17
CA CYS A 54 30.94 -7.02 38.87
C CYS A 54 29.64 -6.20 38.98
N SER A 55 29.55 -5.37 40.02
CA SER A 55 28.64 -4.23 40.06
C SER A 55 29.28 -3.05 39.33
N ARG A 56 29.24 -3.05 38.00
CA ARG A 56 29.40 -1.78 37.26
C ARG A 56 28.04 -1.10 37.25
N HIS A 57 28.02 0.14 37.77
CA HIS A 57 26.88 1.02 37.61
C HIS A 57 26.61 1.23 36.11
N LEU A 58 25.34 1.38 35.75
CA LEU A 58 24.96 2.01 34.50
C LEU A 58 25.28 3.50 34.64
N ASP A 59 26.50 3.89 34.28
CA ASP A 59 26.86 5.29 34.18
C ASP A 59 26.04 5.90 33.03
N GLY A 60 25.22 6.89 33.36
CA GLY A 60 24.38 7.60 32.39
C GLY A 60 25.22 8.32 31.34
N ALA A 61 24.68 8.45 30.12
CA ALA A 61 25.34 9.16 29.05
C ALA A 61 25.51 10.65 29.42
N ARG A 62 26.76 11.07 29.62
CA ARG A 62 27.13 12.46 29.89
C ARG A 62 27.58 13.16 28.61
N ASN A 63 27.22 14.43 28.49
CA ASN A 63 27.67 15.27 27.39
C ASN A 63 29.14 15.67 27.57
N ALA A 64 29.71 16.35 26.56
CA ALA A 64 31.12 16.76 26.55
C ALA A 64 31.54 17.69 27.71
N ASN A 65 30.58 18.28 28.43
CA ASN A 65 30.80 19.13 29.61
C ASN A 65 30.58 18.39 30.95
N GLY A 66 30.40 17.07 30.93
CA GLY A 66 30.27 16.24 32.14
C GLY A 66 28.92 16.37 32.86
N GLN A 67 27.94 17.05 32.25
CA GLN A 67 26.56 17.04 32.70
C GLN A 67 25.88 15.78 32.18
N ASP A 68 25.01 15.18 32.99
CA ASP A 68 24.09 14.16 32.50
C ASP A 68 23.27 14.78 31.35
N ALA A 69 23.13 14.07 30.23
CA ALA A 69 22.28 14.55 29.15
C ALA A 69 20.87 14.79 29.71
N PRO A 70 20.22 15.93 29.42
CA PRO A 70 18.84 16.15 29.86
C PRO A 70 18.01 14.97 29.35
N MET A 71 17.30 14.29 30.25
CA MET A 71 16.32 13.30 29.80
C MET A 71 15.34 14.03 28.87
N ALA A 72 15.14 13.50 27.68
CA ALA A 72 14.14 14.03 26.76
C ALA A 72 12.79 14.12 27.49
N ASP A 73 12.06 15.22 27.26
CA ASP A 73 10.75 15.40 27.89
C ASP A 73 9.86 14.18 27.60
N PRO A 74 9.07 13.70 28.59
CA PRO A 74 8.27 12.51 28.43
C PRO A 74 7.27 12.72 27.30
N PHE A 75 7.27 11.83 26.32
CA PHE A 75 6.34 11.90 25.19
C PHE A 75 4.89 11.97 25.66
N VAL A 76 4.21 13.05 25.28
CA VAL A 76 2.80 13.29 25.53
C VAL A 76 2.05 12.94 24.24
N GLN A 77 1.14 11.97 24.31
CA GLN A 77 0.21 11.68 23.22
C GLN A 77 -0.65 12.90 22.91
N LEU A 78 -0.90 13.16 21.63
CA LEU A 78 -1.88 14.16 21.22
C LEU A 78 -3.28 13.74 21.70
N PRO A 79 -4.00 14.60 22.46
CA PRO A 79 -5.34 14.26 22.96
C PRO A 79 -6.37 14.22 21.81
N ALA A 80 -6.15 15.06 20.80
CA ALA A 80 -6.93 15.12 19.56
C ALA A 80 -6.08 15.74 18.44
N VAL A 81 -6.51 15.52 17.20
CA VAL A 81 -6.00 16.17 15.99
C VAL A 81 -7.16 16.78 15.23
N GLU A 82 -7.07 18.07 14.95
CA GLU A 82 -7.95 18.80 14.04
C GLU A 82 -7.66 18.40 12.59
N VAL A 83 -8.71 18.15 11.83
CA VAL A 83 -8.66 17.87 10.38
C VAL A 83 -9.08 19.15 9.66
N ARG A 84 -8.25 19.63 8.72
CA ARG A 84 -8.55 20.79 7.88
C ARG A 84 -8.52 20.46 6.40
N TYR A 85 -9.34 21.16 5.62
CA TYR A 85 -9.37 21.15 4.16
C TYR A 85 -9.33 22.61 3.67
N HIS A 86 -8.35 22.95 2.83
CA HIS A 86 -8.06 24.34 2.44
C HIS A 86 -8.11 25.32 3.62
N ASP A 87 -7.38 24.97 4.69
CA ASP A 87 -7.27 25.70 5.97
C ASP A 87 -8.58 25.91 6.76
N ARG A 88 -9.72 25.40 6.28
CA ARG A 88 -10.99 25.35 7.01
C ARG A 88 -11.07 24.12 7.89
N SER A 89 -11.52 24.29 9.13
CA SER A 89 -11.73 23.24 10.11
C SER A 89 -12.88 22.31 9.71
N VAL A 90 -12.58 21.04 9.42
CA VAL A 90 -13.55 20.01 9.04
C VAL A 90 -14.13 19.34 10.28
N GLY A 91 -13.25 18.92 11.19
CA GLY A 91 -13.61 18.15 12.38
C GLY A 91 -12.36 17.80 13.19
N ALA A 92 -12.51 16.89 14.15
CA ALA A 92 -11.39 16.40 14.94
C ALA A 92 -11.42 14.86 15.09
N VAL A 93 -10.24 14.26 15.20
CA VAL A 93 -10.03 12.86 15.60
C VAL A 93 -9.47 12.83 17.01
N ALA A 94 -10.08 12.06 17.91
CA ALA A 94 -9.57 11.78 19.26
C ALA A 94 -9.61 10.27 19.54
N ILE A 95 -9.04 9.83 20.66
CA ILE A 95 -9.25 8.46 21.16
C ILE A 95 -10.40 8.46 22.17
N ASP A 96 -11.40 7.60 21.98
CA ASP A 96 -12.44 7.35 22.98
C ASP A 96 -11.79 6.63 24.19
N PRO A 97 -11.75 7.24 25.39
CA PRO A 97 -11.04 6.67 26.54
C PRO A 97 -11.74 5.44 27.14
N SER A 98 -13.01 5.20 26.81
CA SER A 98 -13.77 4.04 27.28
C SER A 98 -13.61 2.81 26.37
N ARG A 99 -13.32 3.02 25.08
CA ARG A 99 -13.23 1.98 24.05
C ARG A 99 -11.81 1.77 23.52
N GLY A 100 -10.91 2.74 23.68
CA GLY A 100 -9.55 2.72 23.14
C GLY A 100 -9.48 2.78 21.61
N VAL A 101 -10.57 3.21 20.95
CA VAL A 101 -10.65 3.34 19.48
C VAL A 101 -10.78 4.81 19.07
N PRO A 102 -10.43 5.15 17.81
CA PRO A 102 -10.59 6.51 17.32
C PRO A 102 -12.06 6.91 17.21
N VAL A 103 -12.34 8.16 17.53
CA VAL A 103 -13.61 8.84 17.29
C VAL A 103 -13.35 10.06 16.40
N PHE A 104 -14.18 10.28 15.40
CA PHE A 104 -14.19 11.48 14.58
C PHE A 104 -15.49 12.24 14.79
N GLU A 105 -15.43 13.57 14.87
CA GLU A 105 -16.60 14.44 14.91
C GLU A 105 -16.40 15.65 13.98
N TYR A 106 -17.41 15.96 13.16
CA TYR A 106 -17.44 17.17 12.34
C TYR A 106 -17.71 18.41 13.22
N PHE A 107 -17.09 19.55 12.88
CA PHE A 107 -17.47 20.81 13.50
C PHE A 107 -18.83 21.31 12.97
N PRO A 108 -19.64 22.02 13.77
CA PRO A 108 -20.94 22.55 13.33
C PRO A 108 -20.88 23.33 12.02
N ASP A 109 -19.94 24.26 11.90
CA ASP A 109 -19.75 25.10 10.70
C ASP A 109 -19.47 24.26 9.43
N TRP A 110 -18.81 23.10 9.58
CA TRP A 110 -18.59 22.17 8.47
C TRP A 110 -19.86 21.39 8.09
N ILE A 111 -20.68 21.02 9.09
CA ILE A 111 -21.96 20.34 8.83
C ILE A 111 -22.88 21.27 8.02
N ASP A 112 -22.91 22.56 8.35
CA ASP A 112 -23.78 23.54 7.69
C ASP A 112 -23.26 23.97 6.30
N ALA A 113 -21.97 24.28 6.17
CA ALA A 113 -21.40 24.93 4.98
C ALA A 113 -20.17 24.23 4.36
N GLY A 114 -19.81 23.04 4.84
CA GLY A 114 -18.69 22.25 4.34
C GLY A 114 -18.98 21.46 3.06
N GLU A 115 -17.92 21.02 2.43
CA GLU A 115 -17.91 20.14 1.27
C GLU A 115 -18.17 18.69 1.69
N GLU A 116 -18.78 17.90 0.80
CA GLU A 116 -19.11 16.51 1.06
C GLU A 116 -17.89 15.61 0.79
N LEU A 117 -16.89 15.70 1.67
CA LEU A 117 -15.58 15.06 1.51
C LEU A 117 -15.58 13.54 1.72
N SER A 118 -16.67 12.92 2.20
CA SER A 118 -16.79 11.45 2.33
C SER A 118 -18.27 10.98 2.33
N PRO A 119 -19.01 11.20 1.23
CA PRO A 119 -20.48 11.06 1.16
C PRO A 119 -21.01 9.65 1.48
N ILE A 120 -20.15 8.63 1.39
CA ILE A 120 -20.55 7.23 1.35
C ILE A 120 -20.51 6.54 2.72
N THR A 121 -19.46 6.78 3.53
CA THR A 121 -19.28 6.15 4.85
C THR A 121 -19.28 7.13 6.01
N LEU A 122 -19.00 8.41 5.75
CA LEU A 122 -18.96 9.46 6.76
C LEU A 122 -19.67 10.73 6.24
N PRO A 123 -20.98 10.68 5.91
CA PRO A 123 -21.70 11.86 5.45
C PRO A 123 -21.79 12.93 6.54
N ARG A 124 -21.72 14.21 6.15
CA ARG A 124 -21.80 15.36 7.07
C ARG A 124 -23.04 15.27 7.96
N SER A 125 -22.82 15.19 9.27
CA SER A 125 -23.88 15.06 10.26
C SER A 125 -23.32 15.21 11.68
N PRO A 126 -24.14 15.66 12.65
CA PRO A 126 -23.69 15.95 14.01
C PRO A 126 -23.36 14.69 14.81
N GLY A 127 -22.50 14.86 15.82
CA GLY A 127 -22.19 13.86 16.82
C GLY A 127 -21.01 12.94 16.45
N PRO A 128 -20.41 12.28 17.46
CA PRO A 128 -19.24 11.44 17.31
C PRO A 128 -19.50 10.20 16.45
N ARG A 129 -18.52 9.84 15.62
CA ARG A 129 -18.50 8.66 14.76
C ARG A 129 -17.32 7.76 15.08
N LEU A 130 -17.61 6.47 15.23
CA LEU A 130 -16.64 5.43 15.57
C LEU A 130 -16.82 4.27 14.59
N PHE A 131 -15.70 3.66 14.18
CA PHE A 131 -15.67 2.54 13.25
C PHE A 131 -14.87 1.37 13.85
N PRO A 132 -15.34 0.77 14.96
CA PRO A 132 -14.61 -0.30 15.66
C PRO A 132 -14.34 -1.53 14.78
N GLU A 133 -15.16 -1.78 13.75
CA GLU A 133 -14.94 -2.79 12.73
C GLU A 133 -13.65 -2.57 11.91
N LEU A 134 -13.16 -1.34 11.83
CA LEU A 134 -11.90 -0.98 11.16
C LEU A 134 -10.67 -1.04 12.09
N ALA A 135 -10.84 -1.34 13.38
CA ALA A 135 -9.76 -1.32 14.38
C ALA A 135 -8.59 -2.26 14.03
N ASN A 136 -8.88 -3.44 13.49
CA ASN A 136 -7.90 -4.48 13.15
C ASN A 136 -7.45 -4.42 11.68
N THR A 137 -7.49 -3.24 11.07
CA THR A 137 -7.14 -2.99 9.65
C THR A 137 -6.07 -1.91 9.57
N SER A 138 -5.54 -1.63 8.37
CA SER A 138 -4.63 -0.49 8.14
C SER A 138 -5.25 0.86 8.54
N PHE A 139 -6.57 0.96 8.66
CA PHE A 139 -7.25 2.18 9.07
C PHE A 139 -7.26 2.38 10.59
N ARG A 140 -6.89 1.36 11.38
CA ARG A 140 -6.70 1.43 12.84
C ARG A 140 -7.92 1.97 13.61
N GLY A 141 -9.13 1.76 13.06
CA GLY A 141 -10.41 2.22 13.63
C GLY A 141 -10.80 3.65 13.28
N ALA A 142 -9.96 4.39 12.56
CA ALA A 142 -10.29 5.72 12.05
C ALA A 142 -11.17 5.63 10.78
N PRO A 143 -12.04 6.62 10.49
CA PRO A 143 -12.78 6.64 9.24
C PRO A 143 -11.85 6.76 8.03
N GLY A 144 -12.28 6.21 6.90
CA GLY A 144 -11.57 6.29 5.62
C GLY A 144 -11.12 7.70 5.25
N LEU A 145 -11.96 8.71 5.51
CA LEU A 145 -11.65 10.14 5.30
C LEU A 145 -10.26 10.55 5.79
N VAL A 146 -9.85 10.09 6.98
CA VAL A 146 -8.52 10.41 7.56
C VAL A 146 -7.56 9.25 7.44
N ALA A 147 -8.07 8.00 7.45
CA ALA A 147 -7.26 6.80 7.42
C ALA A 147 -6.46 6.64 6.11
N ASP A 148 -6.93 7.22 5.00
CA ASP A 148 -6.18 7.13 3.74
C ASP A 148 -4.85 7.88 3.77
N SER A 149 -4.78 8.93 4.60
CA SER A 149 -3.56 9.70 4.86
C SER A 149 -2.57 8.99 5.79
N LEU A 150 -2.98 7.87 6.43
CA LEU A 150 -2.08 7.13 7.32
C LEU A 150 -0.93 6.51 6.53
N PRO A 151 0.30 6.53 7.07
CA PRO A 151 1.44 5.93 6.39
C PRO A 151 1.29 4.41 6.24
N GLY A 152 1.77 3.85 5.13
CA GLY A 152 1.85 2.40 4.95
C GLY A 152 2.94 1.75 5.80
N THR A 153 2.98 0.40 5.81
CA THR A 153 3.83 -0.43 6.70
C THR A 153 5.28 0.04 6.84
N PHE A 154 5.96 0.44 5.75
CA PHE A 154 7.33 0.94 5.85
C PHE A 154 7.43 2.30 6.57
N ALA A 155 6.54 3.23 6.26
CA ALA A 155 6.55 4.53 6.91
C ALA A 155 6.10 4.42 8.38
N ASP A 156 5.24 3.44 8.71
CA ASP A 156 5.02 3.01 10.09
C ASP A 156 6.30 2.51 10.78
N LEU A 157 7.18 1.77 10.08
CA LEU A 157 8.48 1.34 10.61
C LEU A 157 9.44 2.52 10.80
N LEU A 158 9.52 3.48 9.86
CA LEU A 158 10.28 4.72 10.05
C LEU A 158 9.79 5.50 11.27
N THR A 159 8.47 5.70 11.37
CA THR A 159 7.84 6.38 12.51
C THR A 159 8.19 5.63 13.80
N ASN A 160 8.00 4.31 13.87
CA ASN A 160 8.33 3.51 15.05
C ASN A 160 9.83 3.54 15.42
N ALA A 161 10.73 3.54 14.43
CA ALA A 161 12.18 3.64 14.66
C ALA A 161 12.57 5.01 15.21
N TRP A 162 12.06 6.10 14.63
CA TRP A 162 12.27 7.46 15.10
C TRP A 162 11.73 7.64 16.54
N LEU A 163 10.53 7.14 16.81
CA LEU A 163 9.89 7.14 18.13
C LEU A 163 10.74 6.40 19.18
N ALA A 164 11.24 5.21 18.85
CA ALA A 164 12.06 4.41 19.76
C ALA A 164 13.36 5.14 20.18
N ARG A 165 13.95 5.92 19.27
CA ARG A 165 15.15 6.76 19.56
C ARG A 165 14.85 7.89 20.56
N HIS A 166 13.61 8.36 20.60
CA HIS A 166 13.12 9.36 21.57
C HIS A 166 12.57 8.71 22.85
N GLY A 167 12.85 7.42 23.09
CA GLY A 167 12.40 6.67 24.27
C GLY A 167 10.93 6.19 24.21
N ILE A 168 10.26 6.35 23.07
CA ILE A 168 8.83 6.10 22.91
C ILE A 168 8.62 4.66 22.44
N GLN A 169 7.92 3.86 23.24
CA GLN A 169 7.54 2.49 22.84
C GLN A 169 6.53 2.56 21.67
N PRO A 170 6.63 1.70 20.64
CA PRO A 170 5.67 1.72 19.52
C PRO A 170 4.19 1.56 19.93
N GLY A 171 3.92 0.87 21.04
CA GLY A 171 2.58 0.74 21.63
C GLY A 171 2.04 2.01 22.34
N GLN A 172 2.87 3.04 22.52
CA GLN A 172 2.45 4.34 23.04
C GLN A 172 1.98 5.32 21.95
N VAL A 173 2.00 4.93 20.67
CA VAL A 173 1.67 5.86 19.58
C VAL A 173 0.34 5.51 18.93
N SER A 174 -0.65 6.36 19.20
CA SER A 174 -2.02 6.26 18.73
C SER A 174 -2.15 6.60 17.25
N VAL A 175 -3.35 6.43 16.68
CA VAL A 175 -3.63 6.92 15.32
C VAL A 175 -3.60 8.46 15.26
N VAL A 176 -3.96 9.14 16.37
CA VAL A 176 -4.00 10.60 16.47
C VAL A 176 -2.59 11.16 16.33
N ASP A 177 -1.62 10.57 17.04
CA ASP A 177 -0.19 10.91 16.93
C ASP A 177 0.34 10.69 15.49
N ARG A 178 -0.10 9.63 14.80
CA ARG A 178 0.28 9.34 13.40
C ARG A 178 -0.29 10.37 12.43
N LEU A 179 -1.54 10.81 12.63
CA LEU A 179 -2.13 11.90 11.83
C LEU A 179 -1.40 13.22 12.07
N GLY A 180 -1.11 13.56 13.33
CA GLY A 180 -0.29 14.74 13.67
C GLY A 180 1.13 14.68 13.10
N TYR A 181 1.73 13.48 12.97
CA TYR A 181 3.02 13.30 12.29
C TYR A 181 2.91 13.51 10.76
N VAL A 182 1.81 13.11 10.12
CA VAL A 182 1.55 13.38 8.69
C VAL A 182 1.43 14.89 8.45
N GLY A 183 0.69 15.60 9.32
CA GLY A 183 0.57 17.06 9.28
C GLY A 183 -0.03 17.55 7.96
N ALA A 184 0.65 18.47 7.27
CA ALA A 184 0.22 19.02 5.98
C ALA A 184 0.72 18.23 4.73
N ARG A 185 1.43 17.11 4.94
CA ARG A 185 2.24 16.41 3.92
C ARG A 185 1.56 15.18 3.31
N GLY A 186 0.31 14.92 3.67
CA GLY A 186 -0.49 13.80 3.16
C GLY A 186 -0.73 13.87 1.64
N VAL A 187 -1.25 12.77 1.11
CA VAL A 187 -1.84 12.73 -0.24
C VAL A 187 -3.14 13.52 -0.21
N GLY A 188 -3.39 14.30 -1.26
CA GLY A 188 -4.57 15.14 -1.36
C GLY A 188 -4.50 16.43 -0.52
N ALA A 189 -5.67 16.96 -0.18
CA ALA A 189 -5.84 18.30 0.38
C ALA A 189 -6.07 18.36 1.90
N LEU A 190 -6.25 17.22 2.58
CA LEU A 190 -6.40 17.19 4.03
C LEU A 190 -5.08 17.50 4.75
N THR A 191 -5.19 18.22 5.87
CA THR A 191 -4.07 18.50 6.78
C THR A 191 -4.49 18.29 8.23
N PHE A 192 -3.51 17.95 9.07
CA PHE A 192 -3.72 17.50 10.45
C PHE A 192 -2.96 18.40 11.44
N HIS A 193 -3.66 18.90 12.46
CA HIS A 193 -3.12 19.90 13.40
C HIS A 193 -3.40 19.51 14.87
N PRO A 194 -2.48 19.75 15.83
CA PRO A 194 -1.13 20.26 15.63
C PRO A 194 -0.24 19.25 14.89
N SER A 195 0.72 19.76 14.11
CA SER A 195 1.73 18.91 13.47
C SER A 195 2.81 18.57 14.49
N VAL A 196 2.95 17.28 14.83
CA VAL A 196 3.98 16.80 15.76
C VAL A 196 5.38 17.18 15.27
N ARG A 197 5.58 17.28 13.95
CA ARG A 197 6.88 17.65 13.36
C ARG A 197 7.21 19.13 13.41
N ASP A 198 6.26 20.05 13.56
CA ASP A 198 6.59 21.48 13.51
C ASP A 198 7.24 21.92 14.83
N ASP A 199 6.79 21.37 15.96
CA ASP A 199 7.47 21.49 17.25
C ASP A 199 8.84 20.77 17.25
N LEU A 200 8.94 19.59 16.62
CA LEU A 200 10.20 18.84 16.53
C LEU A 200 11.21 19.41 15.52
N ALA A 201 10.79 20.11 14.48
CA ALA A 201 11.68 20.76 13.51
C ALA A 201 12.45 21.93 14.14
N SER A 202 11.97 22.46 15.28
CA SER A 202 12.71 23.42 16.10
C SER A 202 13.86 22.78 16.91
N THR A 203 13.91 21.44 17.01
CA THR A 203 14.81 20.71 17.92
C THR A 203 15.63 19.58 17.26
N ALA A 204 15.16 18.96 16.17
CA ALA A 204 15.83 17.84 15.50
C ALA A 204 16.79 18.31 14.39
N SER A 205 17.99 17.73 14.36
CA SER A 205 19.00 18.01 13.35
C SER A 205 18.81 17.13 12.10
N VAL A 206 19.42 17.51 10.98
CA VAL A 206 19.40 16.71 9.73
C VAL A 206 19.99 15.30 9.93
N VAL A 207 20.86 15.13 10.93
CA VAL A 207 21.50 13.84 11.27
C VAL A 207 20.48 12.82 11.79
N ASP A 208 19.47 13.26 12.54
CA ASP A 208 18.54 12.39 13.27
C ASP A 208 17.60 11.60 12.33
N LEU A 209 17.32 12.13 11.14
CA LEU A 209 16.44 11.48 10.16
C LEU A 209 17.18 10.37 9.40
N SER A 210 18.40 10.62 8.95
CA SER A 210 19.21 9.66 8.21
C SER A 210 19.47 8.40 9.05
N GLU A 211 19.83 8.59 10.32
CA GLU A 211 20.08 7.48 11.23
C GLU A 211 18.79 6.70 11.61
N ALA A 212 17.62 7.35 11.63
CA ALA A 212 16.34 6.67 11.80
C ALA A 212 15.98 5.81 10.57
N VAL A 213 16.35 6.25 9.37
CA VAL A 213 16.16 5.47 8.13
C VAL A 213 17.11 4.28 8.10
N ASP A 214 18.38 4.46 8.45
CA ASP A 214 19.34 3.35 8.55
C ASP A 214 18.95 2.34 9.64
N THR A 215 18.34 2.80 10.74
CA THR A 215 17.74 1.92 11.75
C THR A 215 16.60 1.09 11.16
N ALA A 216 15.69 1.71 10.39
CA ALA A 216 14.60 0.98 9.73
C ALA A 216 15.14 0.01 8.66
N ARG A 217 16.03 0.46 7.76
CA ARG A 217 16.71 -0.37 6.74
C ARG A 217 17.41 -1.58 7.38
N SER A 218 18.10 -1.38 8.51
CA SER A 218 18.76 -2.45 9.26
C SER A 218 17.78 -3.46 9.85
N ALA A 219 16.62 -3.01 10.36
CA ALA A 219 15.55 -3.88 10.85
C ALA A 219 14.87 -4.70 9.73
N ILE A 220 15.01 -4.28 8.47
CA ILE A 220 14.45 -4.91 7.27
C ILE A 220 15.50 -5.78 6.53
N GLY A 221 16.77 -5.76 6.98
CA GLY A 221 17.78 -6.74 6.58
C GLY A 221 18.71 -6.32 5.43
N GLY A 222 19.03 -5.04 5.28
CA GLY A 222 20.02 -4.56 4.30
C GLY A 222 20.95 -3.49 4.85
N THR A 223 22.25 -3.61 4.56
CA THR A 223 23.27 -2.58 4.84
C THR A 223 23.82 -2.04 3.52
N LEU A 224 23.79 -0.72 3.35
CA LEU A 224 24.49 0.01 2.28
C LEU A 224 25.52 0.95 2.93
N ARG A 225 26.58 1.30 2.19
CA ARG A 225 27.59 2.29 2.59
C ARG A 225 27.68 3.32 1.48
N ALA A 226 27.74 4.59 1.84
CA ALA A 226 27.78 5.71 0.91
C ALA A 226 29.21 6.08 0.50
N ASP A 227 29.37 6.56 -0.73
CA ASP A 227 30.53 7.28 -1.24
C ASP A 227 30.15 8.35 -2.30
N GLU A 228 31.13 9.20 -2.64
CA GLU A 228 30.92 10.66 -2.72
C GLU A 228 30.39 11.19 -4.07
N ALA A 229 29.13 10.88 -4.37
CA ALA A 229 28.27 11.69 -5.25
C ALA A 229 26.78 11.69 -4.83
N GLY A 230 26.38 10.83 -3.89
CA GLY A 230 24.97 10.51 -3.59
C GLY A 230 24.18 11.53 -2.78
N SER A 231 24.82 12.46 -2.07
CA SER A 231 24.20 13.24 -0.96
C SER A 231 22.78 13.80 -1.23
N THR A 232 22.53 14.47 -2.36
CA THR A 232 21.20 15.04 -2.67
C THR A 232 20.14 13.98 -2.91
N LEU A 233 20.50 12.83 -3.48
CA LEU A 233 19.58 11.73 -3.78
C LEU A 233 19.42 10.80 -2.56
N GLU A 234 20.47 10.64 -1.74
CA GLU A 234 20.43 9.95 -0.45
C GLU A 234 19.53 10.67 0.56
N HIS A 235 19.59 12.00 0.64
CA HIS A 235 18.64 12.79 1.44
C HIS A 235 17.18 12.66 0.96
N LEU A 236 16.93 12.31 -0.31
CA LEU A 236 15.59 11.97 -0.81
C LEU A 236 15.21 10.53 -0.47
N LEU A 237 16.12 9.57 -0.65
CA LEU A 237 15.97 8.16 -0.22
C LEU A 237 15.67 8.03 1.29
N ASP A 238 16.17 8.97 2.10
CA ASP A 238 15.94 9.07 3.55
C ASP A 238 14.56 9.61 3.95
N THR A 239 13.68 9.89 2.99
CA THR A 239 12.25 10.14 3.32
C THR A 239 11.31 8.99 2.93
N SER A 240 11.83 7.91 2.34
CA SER A 240 10.97 6.88 1.73
C SER A 240 11.69 5.59 1.29
N GLY A 241 12.29 4.84 2.21
CA GLY A 241 12.73 3.46 1.99
C GLY A 241 11.59 2.44 1.79
N SER A 242 11.88 1.15 1.98
CA SER A 242 11.01 0.01 1.59
C SER A 242 10.91 -1.07 2.67
N ALA A 243 9.73 -1.66 2.85
CA ALA A 243 9.50 -2.93 3.54
C ALA A 243 8.35 -3.70 2.89
N GLY A 244 8.60 -4.95 2.49
CA GLY A 244 7.58 -5.88 1.98
C GLY A 244 7.22 -5.71 0.49
N GLY A 245 8.21 -5.78 -0.42
CA GLY A 245 7.99 -5.71 -1.88
C GLY A 245 7.69 -4.33 -2.45
N ALA A 246 7.22 -3.38 -1.64
CA ALA A 246 6.92 -2.03 -2.11
C ALA A 246 8.22 -1.21 -2.33
N ARG A 247 8.45 -0.74 -3.56
CA ARG A 247 9.64 0.05 -3.94
C ARG A 247 9.75 1.37 -3.15
N ALA A 248 10.98 1.81 -2.89
CA ALA A 248 11.27 3.11 -2.29
C ALA A 248 10.70 4.26 -3.15
N LYS A 249 10.11 5.30 -2.54
CA LYS A 249 9.33 6.33 -3.28
C LYS A 249 9.30 7.75 -2.69
N ALA A 250 10.07 8.68 -3.25
CA ALA A 250 10.15 10.07 -2.76
C ALA A 250 9.16 11.01 -3.47
N ALA A 251 8.54 11.94 -2.71
CA ALA A 251 7.81 13.05 -3.29
C ALA A 251 8.77 14.20 -3.63
N VAL A 252 8.82 14.62 -4.89
CA VAL A 252 9.73 15.65 -5.40
C VAL A 252 8.99 16.73 -6.18
N ALA A 253 9.52 17.95 -6.17
CA ALA A 253 9.10 19.03 -7.05
C ALA A 253 10.22 19.29 -8.06
N MET A 254 9.90 19.30 -9.36
CA MET A 254 10.85 19.51 -10.45
C MET A 254 10.59 20.84 -11.16
N GLY A 255 11.64 21.65 -11.31
CA GLY A 255 11.64 22.92 -12.02
C GLY A 255 11.88 22.78 -13.53
N PRO A 256 11.73 23.87 -14.30
CA PRO A 256 11.85 23.87 -15.75
C PRO A 256 13.29 23.66 -16.25
N GLU A 257 14.30 23.95 -15.44
CA GLU A 257 15.73 23.74 -15.77
C GLU A 257 16.26 22.40 -15.21
N GLY A 258 15.36 21.56 -14.68
CA GLY A 258 15.68 20.26 -14.09
C GLY A 258 16.02 20.31 -12.60
N GLU A 259 15.77 21.42 -11.91
CA GLU A 259 16.06 21.53 -10.48
C GLU A 259 15.11 20.67 -9.65
N VAL A 260 15.64 19.84 -8.75
CA VAL A 260 14.85 18.96 -7.88
C VAL A 260 14.79 19.53 -6.46
N ARG A 261 13.57 19.60 -5.89
CA ARG A 261 13.29 20.01 -4.51
C ARG A 261 12.39 18.98 -3.82
N SER A 262 12.26 19.08 -2.50
CA SER A 262 11.28 18.28 -1.74
C SER A 262 9.84 18.59 -2.19
N GLY A 263 9.08 17.56 -2.56
CA GLY A 263 7.66 17.65 -2.93
C GLY A 263 6.69 17.48 -1.75
N GLN A 264 7.16 17.66 -0.52
CA GLN A 264 6.33 17.60 0.70
C GLN A 264 5.65 18.93 1.03
N HIS A 265 6.08 20.03 0.41
CA HIS A 265 5.61 21.40 0.63
C HIS A 265 5.21 22.06 -0.69
N ASP A 266 4.68 23.27 -0.60
CA ASP A 266 4.44 24.13 -1.74
C ASP A 266 5.75 24.43 -2.49
N ALA A 267 5.69 24.45 -3.81
CA ALA A 267 6.82 24.70 -4.69
C ALA A 267 6.73 26.10 -5.34
N PRO A 268 7.84 26.66 -5.86
CA PRO A 268 7.80 27.93 -6.60
C PRO A 268 7.02 27.82 -7.92
N ASP A 269 6.63 28.97 -8.48
CA ASP A 269 6.07 29.03 -9.83
C ASP A 269 6.99 28.36 -10.86
N GLY A 270 6.38 27.64 -11.82
CA GLY A 270 7.08 26.85 -12.82
C GLY A 270 7.48 25.44 -12.36
N PHE A 271 7.45 25.12 -11.06
CA PHE A 271 7.68 23.77 -10.58
C PHE A 271 6.45 22.86 -10.77
N THR A 272 6.69 21.56 -10.90
CA THR A 272 5.65 20.53 -10.97
C THR A 272 5.93 19.43 -9.94
N HIS A 273 4.88 18.82 -9.38
CA HIS A 273 4.99 17.81 -8.32
C HIS A 273 4.97 16.39 -8.89
N TRP A 274 5.87 15.53 -8.41
CA TRP A 274 6.08 14.17 -8.88
C TRP A 274 6.30 13.19 -7.72
N LEU A 275 6.07 11.92 -8.01
CA LEU A 275 6.51 10.79 -7.20
C LEU A 275 7.64 10.08 -7.96
N LEU A 276 8.82 10.06 -7.35
CA LEU A 276 10.01 9.35 -7.82
C LEU A 276 10.03 7.96 -7.16
N LYS A 277 9.88 6.90 -7.96
CA LYS A 277 10.08 5.52 -7.54
C LYS A 277 11.49 5.07 -7.92
N PHE A 278 12.25 4.64 -6.93
CA PHE A 278 13.66 4.31 -7.10
C PHE A 278 13.87 2.91 -7.68
N ASP A 279 14.92 2.78 -8.49
CA ASP A 279 15.35 1.53 -9.15
C ASP A 279 16.27 0.71 -8.23
N VAL A 280 15.74 0.40 -7.04
CA VAL A 280 16.49 -0.26 -5.95
C VAL A 280 15.68 -1.40 -5.35
N SER A 281 16.38 -2.50 -5.08
CA SER A 281 15.87 -3.73 -4.46
C SER A 281 16.89 -4.25 -3.44
N PRO A 282 16.46 -4.85 -2.30
CA PRO A 282 17.37 -5.43 -1.32
C PRO A 282 18.34 -6.44 -1.95
N GLY A 283 19.65 -6.26 -1.72
CA GLY A 283 20.70 -7.17 -2.22
C GLY A 283 21.14 -6.97 -3.68
N GLN A 284 20.62 -5.96 -4.37
CA GLN A 284 21.04 -5.57 -5.72
C GLN A 284 22.46 -4.96 -5.75
N GLN A 285 23.15 -5.03 -6.89
CA GLN A 285 24.40 -4.31 -7.12
C GLN A 285 24.12 -2.81 -7.38
N PRO A 286 24.83 -1.86 -6.74
CA PRO A 286 24.49 -0.43 -6.77
C PRO A 286 24.34 0.21 -8.16
N GLU A 287 25.05 -0.29 -9.17
CA GLU A 287 25.12 0.31 -10.52
C GLU A 287 24.29 -0.44 -11.58
N LYS A 288 23.61 -1.54 -11.20
CA LYS A 288 22.88 -2.38 -12.15
C LYS A 288 21.38 -2.18 -11.98
N THR A 289 20.72 -1.56 -12.96
CA THR A 289 19.26 -1.41 -13.01
C THR A 289 18.52 -2.73 -12.74
N THR A 290 17.39 -2.66 -12.01
CA THR A 290 16.47 -3.79 -11.88
C THR A 290 15.65 -4.02 -13.14
N GLY A 291 15.50 -3.00 -14.01
CA GLY A 291 14.53 -3.04 -15.11
C GLY A 291 13.10 -2.68 -14.69
N TYR A 292 12.86 -2.31 -13.42
CA TYR A 292 11.52 -2.02 -12.90
C TYR A 292 10.96 -0.65 -13.31
N GLY A 293 11.80 0.37 -13.41
CA GLY A 293 11.34 1.70 -13.82
C GLY A 293 10.85 1.69 -15.28
N GLN A 294 11.63 1.02 -16.14
CA GLN A 294 11.29 0.72 -17.53
C GLN A 294 9.99 -0.07 -17.63
N LEU A 295 9.78 -1.07 -16.76
CA LEU A 295 8.57 -1.89 -16.73
C LEU A 295 7.32 -1.05 -16.37
N GLU A 296 7.39 -0.20 -15.35
CA GLU A 296 6.28 0.73 -15.04
C GLU A 296 6.02 1.71 -16.19
N TYR A 297 7.07 2.22 -16.83
CA TYR A 297 6.92 3.13 -17.96
C TYR A 297 6.32 2.44 -19.21
N ALA A 298 6.65 1.18 -19.47
CA ALA A 298 5.99 0.39 -20.50
C ALA A 298 4.49 0.19 -20.21
N TYR A 299 4.13 -0.05 -18.94
CA TYR A 299 2.72 -0.13 -18.53
C TYR A 299 1.99 1.21 -18.65
N HIS A 300 2.65 2.34 -18.37
CA HIS A 300 2.11 3.68 -18.63
C HIS A 300 1.84 3.91 -20.12
N LEU A 301 2.81 3.61 -21.00
CA LEU A 301 2.64 3.74 -22.45
C LEU A 301 1.48 2.87 -22.94
N MET A 302 1.42 1.60 -22.51
CA MET A 302 0.37 0.65 -22.87
C MET A 302 -1.01 1.07 -22.33
N ALA A 303 -1.08 1.69 -21.15
CA ALA A 303 -2.33 2.18 -20.57
C ALA A 303 -2.86 3.43 -21.30
N VAL A 304 -1.99 4.37 -21.64
CA VAL A 304 -2.35 5.56 -22.45
C VAL A 304 -2.80 5.15 -23.85
N ASP A 305 -2.10 4.20 -24.48
CA ASP A 305 -2.49 3.60 -25.77
C ASP A 305 -3.80 2.80 -25.68
N ALA A 306 -4.07 2.16 -24.54
CA ALA A 306 -5.36 1.57 -24.22
C ALA A 306 -6.45 2.60 -23.86
N GLY A 307 -6.19 3.90 -23.95
CA GLY A 307 -7.14 4.99 -23.70
C GLY A 307 -7.45 5.26 -22.23
N LEU A 308 -6.61 4.81 -21.29
CA LEU A 308 -6.69 5.24 -19.90
C LEU A 308 -6.08 6.64 -19.77
N GLU A 309 -6.75 7.49 -19.00
CA GLU A 309 -6.15 8.74 -18.57
C GLU A 309 -5.13 8.47 -17.47
N MET A 310 -3.88 8.84 -17.71
CA MET A 310 -2.81 8.84 -16.72
C MET A 310 -2.13 10.20 -16.70
N THR A 311 -1.55 10.58 -15.56
CA THR A 311 -0.61 11.69 -15.52
C THR A 311 0.69 11.35 -16.25
N GLU A 312 1.41 12.39 -16.64
CA GLU A 312 2.72 12.28 -17.30
C GLU A 312 3.69 11.42 -16.47
N CYS A 313 4.30 10.42 -17.10
CA CYS A 313 5.39 9.65 -16.50
C CYS A 313 6.67 9.83 -17.30
N ARG A 314 7.83 9.65 -16.66
CA ARG A 314 9.17 9.78 -17.26
C ARG A 314 10.12 8.74 -16.66
N LEU A 315 11.18 8.42 -17.39
CA LEU A 315 12.35 7.73 -16.84
C LEU A 315 13.43 8.75 -16.47
N LEU A 316 14.14 8.48 -15.37
CA LEU A 316 15.29 9.26 -14.91
C LEU A 316 16.49 8.34 -14.77
N GLU A 317 17.46 8.49 -15.66
CA GLU A 317 18.68 7.70 -15.68
C GLU A 317 19.80 8.38 -14.88
N VAL A 318 20.28 7.72 -13.83
CA VAL A 318 21.37 8.22 -12.96
C VAL A 318 22.26 7.04 -12.56
N GLY A 319 23.57 7.13 -12.82
CA GLY A 319 24.54 6.14 -12.33
C GLY A 319 24.32 4.68 -12.80
N GLY A 320 23.70 4.48 -13.98
CA GLY A 320 23.35 3.14 -14.49
C GLY A 320 22.03 2.58 -13.94
N LEU A 321 21.35 3.31 -13.06
CA LEU A 321 20.00 3.05 -12.59
C LEU A 321 18.98 3.86 -13.40
N VAL A 322 17.77 3.32 -13.54
CA VAL A 322 16.68 3.89 -14.35
C VAL A 322 15.42 4.01 -13.49
N HIS A 323 15.28 5.15 -12.84
CA HIS A 323 14.17 5.43 -11.94
C HIS A 323 12.90 5.81 -12.69
N PHE A 324 11.74 5.59 -12.07
CA PHE A 324 10.44 5.97 -12.64
C PHE A 324 9.89 7.21 -11.93
N LEU A 325 9.46 8.19 -12.72
CA LEU A 325 8.79 9.40 -12.27
C LEU A 325 7.35 9.38 -12.76
N THR A 326 6.40 9.68 -11.88
CA THR A 326 5.00 9.94 -12.26
C THR A 326 4.54 11.28 -11.67
N ARG A 327 3.91 12.12 -12.48
CA ARG A 327 3.42 13.43 -12.05
C ARG A 327 2.20 13.25 -11.15
N ARG A 328 2.16 13.99 -10.04
CA ARG A 328 1.08 13.89 -9.04
C ARG A 328 -0.19 14.58 -9.54
N PHE A 329 -1.27 13.81 -9.73
CA PHE A 329 -2.58 14.37 -10.04
C PHE A 329 -3.18 15.14 -8.86
N ASP A 330 -2.84 14.78 -7.62
CA ASP A 330 -3.33 15.47 -6.41
C ASP A 330 -2.72 16.86 -6.21
N ARG A 331 -1.78 17.26 -7.08
CA ARG A 331 -1.04 18.54 -7.06
C ARG A 331 -1.00 19.18 -8.45
N PRO A 332 -2.12 19.76 -8.92
CA PRO A 332 -2.25 20.30 -10.28
C PRO A 332 -1.36 21.54 -10.52
N SER A 333 -1.03 22.30 -9.47
CA SER A 333 -0.14 23.47 -9.50
C SER A 333 0.95 23.35 -8.41
N PRO A 334 1.94 24.27 -8.36
CA PRO A 334 2.99 24.27 -7.33
C PRO A 334 2.46 24.34 -5.89
N THR A 335 1.29 24.95 -5.68
CA THR A 335 0.70 25.24 -4.34
C THR A 335 -0.69 24.63 -4.13
N ALA A 336 -1.39 24.23 -5.20
CA ALA A 336 -2.73 23.64 -5.10
C ALA A 336 -2.68 22.16 -4.69
N LYS A 337 -3.73 21.74 -3.97
CA LYS A 337 -3.99 20.34 -3.59
C LYS A 337 -5.42 20.01 -3.96
N LEU A 338 -5.68 18.84 -4.54
CA LEU A 338 -7.04 18.34 -4.73
C LEU A 338 -7.42 17.38 -3.61
N HIS A 339 -8.70 17.30 -3.23
CA HIS A 339 -9.12 16.25 -2.29
C HIS A 339 -9.18 14.90 -3.01
N VAL A 340 -8.63 13.86 -2.37
CA VAL A 340 -8.49 12.53 -2.95
C VAL A 340 -8.88 11.49 -1.90
N GLN A 341 -9.65 10.49 -2.30
CA GLN A 341 -9.83 9.26 -1.53
C GLN A 341 -9.72 8.05 -2.44
N SER A 342 -8.97 7.05 -1.99
CA SER A 342 -9.00 5.71 -2.56
C SER A 342 -10.37 5.05 -2.40
N LEU A 343 -10.66 4.03 -3.22
CA LEU A 343 -11.82 3.16 -3.02
C LEU A 343 -11.82 2.53 -1.62
N ALA A 344 -10.64 2.16 -1.10
CA ALA A 344 -10.50 1.66 0.26
C ALA A 344 -11.09 2.65 1.28
N ALA A 345 -10.70 3.92 1.20
CA ALA A 345 -11.14 4.96 2.11
C ALA A 345 -12.60 5.34 1.90
N LEU A 346 -13.00 5.62 0.66
CA LEU A 346 -14.31 6.16 0.33
C LEU A 346 -15.45 5.16 0.55
N ALA A 347 -15.17 3.85 0.51
CA ALA A 347 -16.14 2.78 0.72
C ALA A 347 -15.88 1.90 1.96
N HIS A 348 -14.87 2.21 2.79
CA HIS A 348 -14.40 1.37 3.91
C HIS A 348 -14.08 -0.08 3.49
N LEU A 349 -13.27 -0.23 2.43
CA LEU A 349 -12.83 -1.51 1.86
C LEU A 349 -11.31 -1.69 2.06
N PRO A 350 -10.83 -1.99 3.28
CA PRO A 350 -9.41 -1.96 3.61
C PRO A 350 -8.66 -3.15 2.94
N PRO A 351 -7.42 -2.94 2.46
CA PRO A 351 -6.80 -3.79 1.43
C PRO A 351 -6.13 -5.08 1.94
N GLU A 352 -6.16 -5.41 3.24
CA GLU A 352 -5.26 -6.42 3.84
C GLU A 352 -5.59 -7.87 3.46
N HIS A 353 -6.76 -8.10 2.86
CA HIS A 353 -7.29 -9.42 2.56
C HIS A 353 -7.50 -9.58 1.04
N PRO A 354 -6.52 -10.16 0.31
CA PRO A 354 -6.63 -10.43 -1.12
C PRO A 354 -7.90 -11.23 -1.43
N GLY A 355 -8.67 -10.77 -2.42
CA GLY A 355 -9.93 -11.40 -2.84
C GLY A 355 -11.13 -11.15 -1.92
N ALA A 356 -11.00 -10.38 -0.83
CA ALA A 356 -12.14 -10.02 0.03
C ALA A 356 -13.06 -8.95 -0.59
N HIS A 357 -12.53 -8.16 -1.51
CA HIS A 357 -13.22 -7.07 -2.21
C HIS A 357 -13.31 -7.35 -3.71
N SER A 358 -14.10 -6.56 -4.44
CA SER A 358 -14.39 -6.82 -5.85
C SER A 358 -14.50 -5.58 -6.74
N TYR A 359 -14.34 -5.78 -8.05
CA TYR A 359 -14.54 -4.72 -9.05
C TYR A 359 -16.01 -4.27 -9.16
N GLU A 360 -16.97 -5.12 -8.81
CA GLU A 360 -18.37 -4.70 -8.65
C GLU A 360 -18.49 -3.63 -7.56
N GLN A 361 -17.77 -3.73 -6.44
CA GLN A 361 -17.78 -2.69 -5.40
C GLN A 361 -17.14 -1.38 -5.87
N PHE A 362 -16.09 -1.43 -6.70
CA PHE A 362 -15.50 -0.26 -7.34
C PHE A 362 -16.51 0.46 -8.24
N LEU A 363 -17.15 -0.27 -9.16
CA LEU A 363 -18.13 0.28 -10.11
C LEU A 363 -19.43 0.72 -9.42
N GLN A 364 -19.86 0.02 -8.36
CA GLN A 364 -20.95 0.47 -7.48
C GLN A 364 -20.59 1.76 -6.74
N THR A 365 -19.35 1.94 -6.30
CA THR A 365 -18.89 3.18 -5.67
C THR A 365 -18.94 4.35 -6.67
N CYS A 366 -18.51 4.14 -7.92
CA CYS A 366 -18.69 5.10 -9.01
C CYS A 366 -20.17 5.49 -9.18
N GLY A 367 -21.09 4.52 -9.14
CA GLY A 367 -22.54 4.76 -9.19
C GLY A 367 -23.08 5.52 -7.97
N ARG A 368 -22.60 5.24 -6.76
CA ARG A 368 -23.02 5.89 -5.51
C ARG A 368 -22.55 7.35 -5.39
N LEU A 369 -21.41 7.69 -6.00
CA LEU A 369 -20.93 9.08 -6.12
C LEU A 369 -21.65 9.87 -7.23
N GLY A 370 -22.46 9.20 -8.06
CA GLY A 370 -23.13 9.85 -9.19
C GLY A 370 -22.19 10.20 -10.35
N LEU A 371 -21.08 9.46 -10.53
CA LEU A 371 -20.10 9.75 -11.58
C LEU A 371 -20.72 9.73 -12.98
N GLY A 372 -20.23 10.63 -13.84
CA GLY A 372 -20.69 10.79 -15.23
C GLY A 372 -20.47 9.55 -16.10
N VAL A 373 -21.07 9.52 -17.29
CA VAL A 373 -20.90 8.39 -18.24
C VAL A 373 -19.42 8.18 -18.55
N GLU A 374 -18.71 9.27 -18.83
CA GLU A 374 -17.26 9.31 -19.10
C GLU A 374 -16.43 8.66 -17.99
N ASP A 375 -16.64 9.06 -16.73
CA ASP A 375 -15.96 8.47 -15.57
C ASP A 375 -16.27 6.98 -15.38
N ARG A 376 -17.51 6.54 -15.65
CA ARG A 376 -17.86 5.11 -15.58
C ARG A 376 -17.20 4.33 -16.72
N CYS A 377 -17.08 4.91 -17.92
CA CYS A 377 -16.29 4.34 -19.02
C CYS A 377 -14.81 4.25 -18.65
N ARG A 378 -14.22 5.30 -18.07
CA ARG A 378 -12.82 5.32 -17.56
C ARG A 378 -12.60 4.22 -16.50
N ALA A 379 -13.52 4.10 -15.54
CA ALA A 379 -13.47 3.07 -14.50
C ALA A 379 -13.53 1.66 -15.09
N PHE A 380 -14.48 1.38 -15.98
CA PHE A 380 -14.58 0.07 -16.65
C PHE A 380 -13.34 -0.23 -17.52
N ARG A 381 -12.83 0.76 -18.27
CA ARG A 381 -11.60 0.63 -19.06
C ARG A 381 -10.40 0.24 -18.19
N GLN A 382 -10.29 0.77 -16.97
CA GLN A 382 -9.27 0.35 -16.00
C GLN A 382 -9.47 -1.11 -15.51
N VAL A 383 -10.72 -1.55 -15.29
CA VAL A 383 -11.00 -2.97 -14.96
C VAL A 383 -10.54 -3.90 -16.08
N VAL A 384 -10.94 -3.61 -17.32
CA VAL A 384 -10.55 -4.41 -18.49
C VAL A 384 -9.04 -4.40 -18.68
N PHE A 385 -8.40 -3.24 -18.52
CA PHE A 385 -6.95 -3.10 -18.63
C PHE A 385 -6.22 -3.95 -17.59
N ASN A 386 -6.63 -3.90 -16.32
CA ASN A 386 -5.98 -4.70 -15.29
C ASN A 386 -6.04 -6.20 -15.59
N ILE A 387 -7.18 -6.68 -16.13
CA ILE A 387 -7.36 -8.08 -16.54
C ILE A 387 -6.50 -8.44 -17.75
N ALA A 388 -6.56 -7.66 -18.84
CA ALA A 388 -5.84 -7.93 -20.08
C ALA A 388 -4.32 -7.77 -19.91
N ALA A 389 -3.89 -6.72 -19.20
CA ALA A 389 -2.48 -6.42 -18.92
C ALA A 389 -1.91 -7.18 -17.71
N ALA A 390 -2.69 -8.06 -17.08
CA ALA A 390 -2.31 -8.81 -15.87
C ALA A 390 -1.78 -7.92 -14.71
N VAL A 391 -2.35 -6.72 -14.54
CA VAL A 391 -2.13 -5.88 -13.34
C VAL A 391 -2.85 -6.54 -12.17
N ARG A 392 -2.11 -7.34 -11.40
CA ARG A 392 -2.63 -8.19 -10.32
C ARG A 392 -2.40 -7.62 -8.92
N ASP A 393 -1.70 -6.49 -8.79
CA ASP A 393 -1.63 -5.70 -7.56
C ASP A 393 -2.74 -4.62 -7.54
N ASP A 394 -3.94 -5.03 -7.94
CA ASP A 394 -5.08 -4.17 -8.18
C ASP A 394 -5.93 -3.98 -6.91
N HIS A 395 -5.30 -3.77 -5.76
CA HIS A 395 -6.00 -3.62 -4.49
C HIS A 395 -6.78 -2.30 -4.39
N THR A 396 -7.68 -2.21 -3.40
CA THR A 396 -8.59 -1.06 -3.18
C THR A 396 -7.91 0.31 -2.97
N LYS A 397 -6.59 0.37 -2.75
CA LYS A 397 -5.83 1.65 -2.72
C LYS A 397 -5.35 2.14 -4.10
N ASN A 398 -5.44 1.32 -5.16
CA ASN A 398 -4.99 1.65 -6.53
C ASN A 398 -6.14 2.13 -7.45
N PHE A 399 -7.30 2.42 -6.85
CA PHE A 399 -8.39 3.17 -7.46
C PHE A 399 -8.67 4.35 -6.55
N ALA A 400 -8.76 5.55 -7.11
CA ALA A 400 -9.04 6.76 -6.34
C ALA A 400 -10.03 7.68 -7.06
N PHE A 401 -10.62 8.56 -6.27
CA PHE A 401 -11.58 9.56 -6.69
C PHE A 401 -11.07 10.92 -6.27
N VAL A 402 -11.24 11.92 -7.13
CA VAL A 402 -10.86 13.30 -6.91
C VAL A 402 -12.13 14.12 -6.68
N TYR A 403 -12.09 15.05 -5.74
CA TYR A 403 -13.17 16.02 -5.52
C TYR A 403 -12.70 17.43 -5.89
N GLU A 404 -13.38 18.02 -6.86
CA GLU A 404 -13.09 19.31 -7.50
C GLU A 404 -14.39 19.90 -8.06
N ASP A 405 -14.57 21.23 -8.05
CA ASP A 405 -15.79 21.93 -8.53
C ASP A 405 -17.12 21.35 -8.00
N ASP A 406 -17.17 21.09 -6.69
CA ASP A 406 -18.27 20.44 -5.95
C ASP A 406 -18.64 19.02 -6.44
N ARG A 407 -17.77 18.36 -7.22
CA ARG A 407 -18.04 17.09 -7.88
C ARG A 407 -16.97 16.06 -7.61
N TRP A 408 -17.40 14.82 -7.42
CA TRP A 408 -16.50 13.67 -7.49
C TRP A 408 -16.27 13.30 -8.96
N ARG A 409 -15.02 12.96 -9.28
CA ARG A 409 -14.58 12.35 -10.55
C ARG A 409 -13.69 11.14 -10.25
N LEU A 410 -13.49 10.26 -11.24
CA LEU A 410 -12.46 9.23 -11.13
C LEU A 410 -11.07 9.87 -11.28
N ALA A 411 -10.11 9.51 -10.44
CA ALA A 411 -8.72 9.95 -10.60
C ALA A 411 -8.12 9.41 -11.91
N PRO A 412 -7.08 10.05 -12.48
CA PRO A 412 -6.22 9.40 -13.47
C PRO A 412 -5.68 8.09 -12.91
N ALA A 413 -5.54 7.06 -13.75
CA ALA A 413 -5.01 5.78 -13.31
C ALA A 413 -3.54 5.89 -12.90
N PHE A 414 -3.14 5.12 -11.88
CA PHE A 414 -1.81 5.14 -11.27
C PHE A 414 -1.44 3.73 -10.76
N ASP A 415 -0.16 3.54 -10.44
CA ASP A 415 0.41 2.28 -9.93
C ASP A 415 0.16 1.04 -10.81
N LEU A 416 0.04 1.23 -12.13
CA LEU A 416 -0.12 0.14 -13.09
C LEU A 416 1.24 -0.50 -13.40
N SER A 417 1.44 -1.74 -12.98
CA SER A 417 2.67 -2.50 -13.23
C SER A 417 2.39 -4.01 -13.24
N PHE A 418 3.24 -4.78 -13.92
CA PHE A 418 3.39 -6.18 -13.59
C PHE A 418 4.08 -6.32 -12.23
N ALA A 419 3.48 -7.05 -11.29
CA ALA A 419 3.88 -7.05 -9.89
C ALA A 419 4.80 -8.24 -9.55
N PHE A 420 6.02 -7.92 -9.13
CA PHE A 420 7.09 -8.87 -8.76
C PHE A 420 7.07 -9.18 -7.26
N LEU A 421 7.46 -10.41 -6.89
CA LEU A 421 7.65 -10.82 -5.50
C LEU A 421 9.14 -10.91 -5.14
N ASP A 422 9.55 -10.24 -4.07
CA ASP A 422 10.90 -10.37 -3.50
C ASP A 422 11.26 -11.85 -3.28
N GLY A 423 12.42 -12.27 -3.79
CA GLY A 423 12.85 -13.68 -3.80
C GLY A 423 12.51 -14.45 -5.08
N GLY A 424 11.76 -13.85 -6.01
CA GLY A 424 11.47 -14.39 -7.33
C GLY A 424 10.06 -14.95 -7.45
N GLY A 425 9.34 -14.47 -8.48
CA GLY A 425 7.95 -14.82 -8.74
C GLY A 425 7.13 -13.58 -9.05
N TRP A 426 5.85 -13.79 -9.33
CA TRP A 426 4.91 -12.75 -9.72
C TRP A 426 3.60 -12.97 -8.96
N LEU A 427 2.83 -11.91 -8.73
CA LEU A 427 1.46 -12.11 -8.26
C LEU A 427 0.69 -12.98 -9.27
N THR A 428 0.09 -14.06 -8.80
CA THR A 428 -0.65 -15.05 -9.62
C THR A 428 -2.14 -14.78 -9.69
N HIS A 429 -2.64 -13.90 -8.81
CA HIS A 429 -4.05 -13.63 -8.56
C HIS A 429 -4.26 -12.13 -8.40
N HIS A 430 -5.38 -11.64 -8.90
CA HIS A 430 -5.85 -10.28 -8.64
C HIS A 430 -6.17 -10.12 -7.14
N GLN A 431 -5.89 -8.94 -6.59
CA GLN A 431 -6.29 -8.54 -5.24
C GLN A 431 -7.80 -8.30 -5.15
N LEU A 432 -8.43 -7.87 -6.24
CA LEU A 432 -9.88 -7.78 -6.37
C LEU A 432 -10.47 -8.98 -7.10
N THR A 433 -11.63 -9.42 -6.66
CA THR A 433 -12.43 -10.40 -7.40
C THR A 433 -13.21 -9.76 -8.54
N ILE A 434 -13.47 -10.54 -9.58
CA ILE A 434 -14.32 -10.20 -10.74
C ILE A 434 -15.29 -11.36 -10.90
N ALA A 435 -16.60 -11.13 -10.73
CA ALA A 435 -17.61 -12.20 -10.67
C ALA A 435 -17.27 -13.34 -9.68
N GLY A 436 -16.56 -13.03 -8.59
CA GLY A 436 -16.08 -13.99 -7.59
C GLY A 436 -14.81 -14.77 -7.97
N SER A 437 -14.18 -14.47 -9.11
CA SER A 437 -12.90 -15.04 -9.56
C SER A 437 -11.74 -14.10 -9.24
N VAL A 438 -10.58 -14.64 -8.84
CA VAL A 438 -9.30 -13.92 -8.73
C VAL A 438 -8.36 -14.14 -9.93
N HIS A 439 -8.84 -14.82 -10.98
CA HIS A 439 -8.08 -15.23 -12.16
C HIS A 439 -8.38 -14.39 -13.41
N GLY A 440 -9.08 -13.27 -13.26
CA GLY A 440 -9.66 -12.52 -14.37
C GLY A 440 -11.07 -13.01 -14.75
N ALA A 441 -11.60 -12.45 -15.83
CA ALA A 441 -12.93 -12.71 -16.37
C ALA A 441 -12.91 -12.69 -17.90
N ASP A 442 -13.83 -13.45 -18.53
CA ASP A 442 -14.00 -13.46 -19.98
C ASP A 442 -14.82 -12.26 -20.50
N ARG A 443 -14.83 -12.06 -21.81
CA ARG A 443 -15.58 -10.95 -22.44
C ARG A 443 -17.07 -10.93 -22.05
N PRO A 444 -17.83 -12.05 -22.12
CA PRO A 444 -19.23 -12.06 -21.67
C PRO A 444 -19.41 -11.55 -20.24
N THR A 445 -18.57 -12.01 -19.29
CA THR A 445 -18.62 -11.56 -17.90
C THR A 445 -18.34 -10.06 -17.76
N LEU A 446 -17.47 -9.49 -18.60
CA LEU A 446 -17.16 -8.07 -18.60
C LEU A 446 -18.24 -7.20 -19.25
N VAL A 447 -18.91 -7.69 -20.29
CA VAL A 447 -20.10 -7.02 -20.87
C VAL A 447 -21.24 -7.00 -19.83
N ASP A 448 -21.48 -8.11 -19.14
CA ASP A 448 -22.42 -8.21 -18.00
C ASP A 448 -22.09 -7.22 -16.87
N LEU A 449 -20.81 -7.02 -16.59
CA LEU A 449 -20.31 -6.07 -15.59
C LEU A 449 -20.53 -4.61 -16.03
N ALA A 450 -20.24 -4.31 -17.30
CA ALA A 450 -20.44 -3.00 -17.90
C ALA A 450 -21.92 -2.58 -17.92
N GLU A 451 -22.83 -3.50 -18.26
CA GLU A 451 -24.28 -3.23 -18.25
C GLU A 451 -24.75 -2.82 -16.84
N ARG A 452 -24.33 -3.59 -15.82
CA ARG A 452 -24.64 -3.30 -14.40
C ARG A 452 -24.06 -1.95 -13.95
N ALA A 453 -22.89 -1.59 -14.46
CA ALA A 453 -22.23 -0.30 -14.22
C ALA A 453 -22.79 0.86 -15.08
N LYS A 454 -23.76 0.59 -15.98
CA LYS A 454 -24.33 1.56 -16.94
C LYS A 454 -23.25 2.20 -17.82
N VAL A 455 -22.36 1.37 -18.35
CA VAL A 455 -21.29 1.76 -19.28
C VAL A 455 -21.74 1.41 -20.70
N PRO A 456 -21.86 2.39 -21.61
CA PRO A 456 -22.13 2.12 -23.03
C PRO A 456 -20.93 1.49 -23.73
N ASP A 457 -21.18 0.85 -24.88
CA ASP A 457 -20.17 0.40 -25.84
C ASP A 457 -19.04 -0.45 -25.25
N ALA A 458 -19.39 -1.34 -24.30
CA ALA A 458 -18.46 -2.18 -23.56
C ALA A 458 -17.52 -3.00 -24.46
N ASP A 459 -18.03 -3.57 -25.56
CA ASP A 459 -17.20 -4.32 -26.52
C ASP A 459 -16.11 -3.46 -27.16
N ALA A 460 -16.40 -2.19 -27.50
CA ALA A 460 -15.40 -1.30 -28.07
C ALA A 460 -14.31 -0.94 -27.04
N VAL A 461 -14.68 -0.75 -25.77
CA VAL A 461 -13.71 -0.56 -24.69
C VAL A 461 -12.83 -1.81 -24.51
N ILE A 462 -13.40 -3.02 -24.66
CA ILE A 462 -12.61 -4.26 -24.58
C ILE A 462 -11.68 -4.40 -25.79
N ASP A 463 -12.15 -4.09 -27.00
CA ASP A 463 -11.37 -4.16 -28.24
C ASP A 463 -10.19 -3.18 -28.24
N ASP A 464 -10.40 -1.92 -27.81
CA ASP A 464 -9.34 -0.92 -27.66
C ASP A 464 -8.22 -1.42 -26.74
N VAL A 465 -8.62 -1.94 -25.57
CA VAL A 465 -7.69 -2.38 -24.52
C VAL A 465 -6.92 -3.63 -24.94
N THR A 466 -7.56 -4.63 -25.52
CA THR A 466 -6.85 -5.84 -26.00
C THR A 466 -5.94 -5.53 -27.17
N ALA A 467 -6.31 -4.59 -28.05
CA ALA A 467 -5.45 -4.15 -29.15
C ALA A 467 -4.18 -3.44 -28.65
N ALA A 468 -4.28 -2.59 -27.64
CA ALA A 468 -3.13 -1.93 -27.01
C ALA A 468 -2.24 -2.93 -26.24
N VAL A 469 -2.83 -3.84 -25.46
CA VAL A 469 -2.08 -4.90 -24.77
C VAL A 469 -1.37 -5.84 -25.77
N GLY A 470 -1.99 -6.10 -26.93
CA GLY A 470 -1.36 -6.84 -28.03
C GLY A 470 -0.08 -6.20 -28.60
N ARG A 471 0.12 -4.89 -28.39
CA ARG A 471 1.33 -4.14 -28.76
C ARG A 471 2.41 -4.14 -27.67
N TRP A 472 2.32 -4.99 -26.64
CA TRP A 472 3.26 -5.07 -25.52
C TRP A 472 4.75 -4.92 -25.92
N TYR A 473 5.22 -5.64 -26.94
CA TYR A 473 6.63 -5.58 -27.36
C TYR A 473 7.05 -4.20 -27.92
N GLU A 474 6.12 -3.44 -28.51
CA GLU A 474 6.38 -2.07 -28.97
C GLU A 474 6.57 -1.13 -27.77
N HIS A 475 5.65 -1.18 -26.80
CA HIS A 475 5.75 -0.40 -25.56
C HIS A 475 7.00 -0.75 -24.73
N ALA A 476 7.29 -2.05 -24.61
CA ALA A 476 8.47 -2.56 -23.92
C ALA A 476 9.78 -2.11 -24.59
N ALA A 477 9.82 -2.08 -25.91
CA ALA A 477 10.98 -1.59 -26.66
C ALA A 477 11.18 -0.07 -26.50
N VAL A 478 10.11 0.73 -26.58
CA VAL A 478 10.16 2.19 -26.36
C VAL A 478 10.61 2.54 -24.94
N ALA A 479 10.19 1.76 -23.94
CA ALA A 479 10.55 1.97 -22.54
C ALA A 479 11.91 1.37 -22.14
N GLY A 480 12.60 0.63 -23.02
CA GLY A 480 13.88 -0.01 -22.71
C GLY A 480 13.79 -1.18 -21.72
N VAL A 481 12.66 -1.90 -21.68
CA VAL A 481 12.45 -3.04 -20.78
C VAL A 481 13.46 -4.15 -21.08
N LEU A 482 14.05 -4.73 -20.03
CA LEU A 482 14.99 -5.83 -20.14
C LEU A 482 14.38 -7.03 -20.90
N PRO A 483 15.07 -7.69 -21.84
CA PRO A 483 14.49 -8.75 -22.66
C PRO A 483 13.84 -9.90 -21.87
N ASP A 484 14.46 -10.30 -20.75
CA ASP A 484 13.91 -11.34 -19.87
C ASP A 484 12.58 -10.90 -19.24
N HIS A 485 12.48 -9.64 -18.80
CA HIS A 485 11.24 -9.08 -18.27
C HIS A 485 10.17 -8.99 -19.36
N ALA A 486 10.53 -8.52 -20.56
CA ALA A 486 9.62 -8.42 -21.69
C ALA A 486 9.05 -9.79 -22.10
N GLY A 487 9.88 -10.84 -22.13
CA GLY A 487 9.46 -12.21 -22.44
C GLY A 487 8.57 -12.83 -21.35
N VAL A 488 8.86 -12.58 -20.07
CA VAL A 488 8.02 -13.07 -18.96
C VAL A 488 6.65 -12.41 -18.96
N VAL A 489 6.59 -11.08 -19.10
CA VAL A 489 5.32 -10.34 -19.19
C VAL A 489 4.50 -10.84 -20.38
N ALA A 490 5.09 -10.92 -21.57
CA ALA A 490 4.40 -11.43 -22.76
C ALA A 490 3.80 -12.83 -22.55
N GLY A 491 4.54 -13.72 -21.88
CA GLY A 491 4.08 -15.06 -21.54
C GLY A 491 2.96 -15.10 -20.50
N GLU A 492 2.77 -14.06 -19.69
CA GLU A 492 1.67 -13.91 -18.73
C GLU A 492 0.45 -13.21 -19.35
N LEU A 493 0.66 -12.20 -20.20
CA LEU A 493 -0.38 -11.56 -21.02
C LEU A 493 -1.12 -12.58 -21.89
N GLY A 494 -0.38 -13.46 -22.58
CA GLY A 494 -0.93 -14.57 -23.36
C GLY A 494 -1.60 -15.69 -22.54
N ARG A 495 -1.67 -15.56 -21.21
CA ARG A 495 -2.41 -16.45 -20.29
C ARG A 495 -3.60 -15.77 -19.62
N THR A 496 -3.88 -14.50 -19.92
CA THR A 496 -5.07 -13.81 -19.41
C THR A 496 -6.35 -14.30 -20.10
N ALA A 497 -7.50 -14.09 -19.47
CA ALA A 497 -8.81 -14.42 -20.04
C ALA A 497 -9.19 -13.54 -21.25
N LEU A 498 -8.41 -12.50 -21.52
CA LEU A 498 -8.56 -11.55 -22.64
C LEU A 498 -7.33 -11.57 -23.56
N ALA A 499 -6.53 -12.64 -23.54
CA ALA A 499 -5.38 -12.77 -24.43
C ALA A 499 -5.81 -12.59 -25.91
N PRO A 500 -5.16 -11.71 -26.67
CA PRO A 500 -5.54 -11.38 -28.05
C PRO A 500 -5.27 -12.52 -29.07
#